data_AF-A0A9N9WM00-F1
#
_entry.id   AF-A0A9N9WM00-F1
#
_cell.length_a   1.000
_cell.length_b   1.000
_cell.length_c   1.000
_cell.angle_alpha   90.00
_cell.angle_beta   90.00
_cell.angle_gamma   90.00
#
_symmetry.space_group_name_H-M   'P 1'
#
loop_
_entity.id
_entity.type
_entity.pdbx_description
1 polymer ?
#
loop_
_entity_poly.entity_id
_entity_poly.type
_entity_poly.pdbx_seq_one_letter_code
_entity_poly.pdbx_strand_id
1 'polypeptide(L)'
;MMKVLILSFLMLFFIAKCDDSVPCLFKDGSFGKCVDIRSCQSLLTQYRQKTISAQDIPICDHAKRLVCCPRISAKKCREYGRNAVEIARMPSLLLINEFQEVVIKTKCKHKPTSLVVGGEEAKLHEFPHQGLLGYQKDRSVEWLCGGSLISPDFVLTAAHCVYSPDHGIVKYVKLGINDRGYDGDKFVLSTVEQRHKYPRGD
;
A
#
# COMPACT_ATOMS: atom_id res chain seq x y z
N MET A 1 2.04 16.44 -0.10
CA MET A 1 1.95 16.41 1.38
C MET A 1 1.75 14.95 1.76
N MET A 2 2.50 14.38 2.71
CA MET A 2 2.56 12.92 2.89
C MET A 2 1.69 12.39 4.04
N LYS A 3 1.10 11.21 3.83
CA LYS A 3 0.20 10.47 4.72
C LYS A 3 0.86 9.16 5.16
N VAL A 4 0.76 8.81 6.44
CA VAL A 4 1.46 7.64 6.99
C VAL A 4 0.49 6.51 7.35
N LEU A 5 0.77 5.26 6.93
CA LEU A 5 -0.05 4.06 7.16
C LEU A 5 0.66 3.11 8.15
N ILE A 6 -0.08 2.41 9.02
CA ILE A 6 0.46 1.70 10.21
C ILE A 6 0.26 0.17 10.14
N LEU A 7 1.30 -0.60 10.53
CA LEU A 7 1.18 -2.00 10.94
C LEU A 7 1.69 -2.17 12.40
N SER A 8 0.91 -2.82 13.26
CA SER A 8 1.29 -3.12 14.66
C SER A 8 1.55 -4.62 14.84
N PHE A 9 2.67 -4.98 15.46
CA PHE A 9 2.97 -6.35 15.88
C PHE A 9 3.29 -6.32 17.39
N LEU A 10 2.31 -6.68 18.21
CA LEU A 10 2.49 -7.00 19.63
C LEU A 10 2.18 -8.49 19.77
N MET A 11 3.17 -9.25 20.25
CA MET A 11 3.11 -10.69 20.49
C MET A 11 2.10 -11.02 21.60
N LEU A 12 0.83 -11.11 21.21
CA LEU A 12 -0.15 -12.03 21.78
C LEU A 12 -0.81 -12.68 20.56
N PHE A 13 -1.03 -13.99 20.61
CA PHE A 13 -1.62 -14.82 19.56
C PHE A 13 -3.07 -14.41 19.20
N PHE A 14 -3.27 -13.19 18.72
CA PHE A 14 -4.32 -12.90 17.77
C PHE A 14 -3.61 -12.90 16.42
N ILE A 15 -3.65 -14.07 15.77
CA ILE A 15 -3.47 -14.15 14.32
C ILE A 15 -4.26 -12.97 13.77
N ALA A 16 -3.59 -12.00 13.15
CA ALA A 16 -4.27 -10.95 12.43
C ALA A 16 -5.22 -11.68 11.47
N LYS A 17 -6.52 -11.69 11.79
CA LYS A 17 -7.49 -12.29 10.90
C LYS A 17 -7.42 -11.41 9.66
N CYS A 18 -6.78 -11.96 8.62
CA CYS A 18 -7.06 -11.49 7.28
C CYS A 18 -8.58 -11.46 7.17
N ASP A 19 -9.10 -10.35 6.68
CA ASP A 19 -10.52 -10.17 6.47
C ASP A 19 -11.05 -11.32 5.59
N ASP A 20 -11.63 -12.36 6.22
CA ASP A 20 -12.03 -13.66 5.63
C ASP A 20 -13.20 -13.54 4.64
N SER A 21 -13.60 -12.32 4.33
CA SER A 21 -14.60 -12.04 3.31
C SER A 21 -14.23 -12.61 1.96
N VAL A 22 -15.23 -13.21 1.31
CA VAL A 22 -15.10 -13.75 -0.03
C VAL A 22 -14.73 -12.61 -1.01
N PRO A 23 -13.58 -12.70 -1.71
CA PRO A 23 -13.25 -11.76 -2.77
C PRO A 23 -14.24 -11.94 -3.93
N CYS A 24 -14.64 -10.83 -4.54
CA CYS A 24 -15.51 -10.82 -5.72
C CYS A 24 -14.84 -10.04 -6.85
N LEU A 25 -15.23 -10.34 -8.09
CA LEU A 25 -14.67 -9.71 -9.29
C LEU A 25 -15.74 -8.84 -9.98
N PHE A 26 -15.35 -7.65 -10.38
CA PHE A 26 -16.12 -6.82 -11.29
C PHE A 26 -15.85 -7.23 -12.75
N LYS A 27 -16.76 -6.87 -13.66
CA LYS A 27 -16.62 -7.17 -15.10
C LYS A 27 -15.37 -6.54 -15.74
N ASP A 28 -14.83 -5.47 -15.16
CA ASP A 28 -13.59 -4.80 -15.58
C ASP A 28 -12.31 -5.49 -15.05
N GLY A 29 -12.44 -6.61 -14.34
CA GLY A 29 -11.35 -7.32 -13.69
C GLY A 29 -10.86 -6.68 -12.39
N SER A 30 -11.53 -5.64 -11.89
CA SER A 30 -11.25 -5.10 -10.56
C SER A 30 -11.76 -6.03 -9.46
N PHE A 31 -11.09 -6.03 -8.31
CA PHE A 31 -11.43 -6.88 -7.17
C PHE A 31 -12.20 -6.10 -6.11
N GLY A 32 -13.19 -6.75 -5.53
CA GLY A 32 -14.00 -6.25 -4.43
C GLY A 32 -14.08 -7.23 -3.27
N LYS A 33 -14.85 -6.82 -2.27
CA LYS A 33 -15.21 -7.58 -1.09
C LYS A 33 -16.72 -7.73 -1.04
N CYS A 34 -17.22 -8.93 -0.80
CA CYS A 34 -18.65 -9.13 -0.53
C CYS A 34 -18.99 -8.59 0.86
N VAL A 35 -19.80 -7.53 0.92
CA VAL A 35 -20.25 -6.87 2.16
C VAL A 35 -21.72 -6.46 2.05
N ASP A 36 -22.36 -6.17 3.19
CA ASP A 36 -23.69 -5.55 3.21
C ASP A 36 -23.63 -4.20 2.46
N ILE A 37 -24.63 -3.92 1.63
CA ILE A 37 -24.72 -2.69 0.84
C ILE A 37 -24.57 -1.42 1.69
N ARG A 38 -25.05 -1.45 2.93
CA ARG A 38 -24.95 -0.32 3.89
C ARG A 38 -23.52 -0.08 4.37
N SER A 39 -22.69 -1.12 4.37
CA SER A 39 -21.28 -1.03 4.76
C SER A 39 -20.38 -0.56 3.62
N CYS A 40 -20.88 -0.52 2.38
CA CYS A 40 -20.10 -0.10 1.21
C CYS A 40 -20.28 1.40 0.88
N GLN A 41 -19.63 2.27 1.66
CA GLN A 41 -19.76 3.72 1.48
C GLN A 41 -19.32 4.21 0.09
N SER A 42 -18.36 3.53 -0.56
CA SER A 42 -17.92 3.87 -1.91
C SER A 42 -19.03 3.67 -2.96
N LEU A 43 -19.76 2.56 -2.90
CA LEU A 43 -20.89 2.32 -3.79
C LEU A 43 -22.07 3.23 -3.46
N LEU A 44 -22.36 3.46 -2.17
CA LEU A 44 -23.41 4.39 -1.77
C LEU A 44 -23.14 5.80 -2.29
N THR A 45 -21.89 6.27 -2.22
CA THR A 45 -21.48 7.56 -2.77
C THR A 45 -21.64 7.60 -4.30
N GLN A 46 -21.18 6.56 -5.01
CA GLN A 46 -21.31 6.48 -6.47
C GLN A 46 -22.78 6.43 -6.93
N TYR A 47 -23.62 5.67 -6.24
CA TYR A 47 -25.06 5.58 -6.52
C TYR A 47 -25.74 6.93 -6.30
N ARG A 48 -25.42 7.62 -5.19
CA ARG A 48 -25.91 8.99 -4.91
C ARG A 48 -25.45 10.00 -5.96
N GLN A 49 -24.24 9.86 -6.47
CA GLN A 49 -23.67 10.70 -7.53
C GLN A 49 -24.13 10.28 -8.94
N LYS A 50 -25.00 9.26 -9.06
CA LYS A 50 -25.46 8.69 -10.34
C LYS A 50 -24.33 8.23 -11.28
N THR A 51 -23.17 7.89 -10.74
CA THR A 51 -22.04 7.35 -11.54
C THR A 51 -22.14 5.83 -11.74
N ILE A 52 -23.05 5.16 -11.03
CA ILE A 52 -23.33 3.74 -11.16
C ILE A 52 -24.84 3.51 -10.99
N SER A 53 -25.42 2.63 -11.81
CA SER A 53 -26.82 2.24 -11.68
C SER A 53 -26.99 1.00 -10.81
N ALA A 54 -28.19 0.80 -10.25
CA ALA A 54 -28.49 -0.37 -9.43
C ALA A 54 -28.28 -1.69 -10.19
N GLN A 55 -28.50 -1.71 -11.51
CA GLN A 55 -28.31 -2.87 -12.38
C GLN A 55 -26.83 -3.23 -12.59
N ASP A 56 -25.92 -2.27 -12.41
CA ASP A 56 -24.49 -2.45 -12.61
C ASP A 56 -23.75 -2.91 -11.35
N ILE A 57 -24.44 -2.92 -10.20
CA ILE A 57 -23.86 -3.34 -8.92
C ILE A 57 -23.80 -4.88 -8.88
N PRO A 58 -22.62 -5.50 -8.85
CA PRO A 58 -22.52 -6.95 -8.79
C PRO A 58 -23.01 -7.47 -7.43
N ILE A 59 -23.88 -8.47 -7.44
CA ILE A 59 -24.44 -9.08 -6.24
C ILE A 59 -23.65 -10.36 -5.93
N CYS A 60 -23.18 -10.48 -4.69
CA CYS A 60 -22.50 -11.69 -4.23
C CYS A 60 -23.48 -12.75 -3.72
N ASP A 61 -24.51 -12.33 -2.99
CA ASP A 61 -25.53 -13.20 -2.38
C ASP A 61 -26.86 -12.45 -2.30
N HIS A 62 -27.86 -12.96 -3.04
CA HIS A 62 -29.20 -12.38 -3.06
C HIS A 62 -29.95 -12.55 -1.74
N ALA A 63 -29.77 -13.68 -1.04
CA ALA A 63 -30.46 -13.96 0.22
C ALA A 63 -29.94 -13.07 1.35
N LYS A 64 -28.64 -12.79 1.35
CA LYS A 64 -27.98 -11.97 2.38
C LYS A 64 -27.80 -10.50 1.99
N ARG A 65 -28.33 -10.07 0.83
CA ARG A 65 -28.20 -8.69 0.29
C ARG A 65 -26.73 -8.22 0.24
N LEU A 66 -25.82 -9.13 -0.08
CA LEU A 66 -24.40 -8.82 -0.17
C LEU A 66 -24.07 -8.34 -1.58
N VAL A 67 -23.38 -7.21 -1.66
CA VAL A 67 -22.89 -6.62 -2.91
C VAL A 67 -21.38 -6.66 -2.96
N CYS A 68 -20.84 -6.70 -4.17
CA CYS A 68 -19.41 -6.60 -4.38
C CYS A 68 -18.96 -5.15 -4.19
N CYS A 69 -18.36 -4.84 -3.05
CA CYS A 69 -17.84 -3.51 -2.75
C CYS A 69 -16.41 -3.35 -3.26
N PRO A 70 -16.09 -2.30 -4.04
CA PRO A 70 -14.75 -2.14 -4.60
C PRO A 70 -13.72 -1.93 -3.50
N ARG A 71 -12.64 -2.72 -3.51
CA ARG A 71 -11.50 -2.50 -2.63
C ARG A 71 -10.55 -1.51 -3.31
N ILE A 72 -10.60 -0.26 -2.88
CA ILE A 72 -9.69 0.80 -3.37
C ILE A 72 -8.23 0.35 -3.24
N SER A 73 -7.87 -0.31 -2.14
CA SER A 73 -6.52 -0.86 -1.93
C SER A 73 -6.14 -1.88 -2.99
N ALA A 74 -7.04 -2.79 -3.40
CA ALA A 74 -6.78 -3.76 -4.45
C ALA A 74 -6.65 -3.11 -5.83
N LYS A 75 -7.52 -2.13 -6.13
CA LYS A 75 -7.43 -1.32 -7.37
C LYS A 75 -6.09 -0.58 -7.44
N LYS A 76 -5.70 0.11 -6.36
CA LYS A 76 -4.43 0.83 -6.27
C LYS A 76 -3.21 -0.09 -6.26
N CYS A 77 -3.29 -1.25 -5.63
CA CYS A 77 -2.25 -2.29 -5.72
C CYS A 77 -2.01 -2.70 -7.18
N ARG A 78 -3.07 -2.93 -7.97
CA ARG A 78 -2.94 -3.23 -9.40
C ARG A 78 -2.37 -2.03 -10.18
N GLU A 79 -2.85 -0.82 -9.90
CA GLU A 79 -2.38 0.42 -10.55
C GLU A 79 -0.88 0.66 -10.30
N TYR A 80 -0.44 0.60 -9.05
CA TYR A 80 0.97 0.74 -8.68
C TYR A 80 1.80 -0.46 -9.13
N GLY A 81 1.22 -1.67 -9.08
CA GLY A 81 1.83 -2.89 -9.59
C GLY A 81 2.14 -2.81 -11.09
N ARG A 82 1.27 -2.19 -11.91
CA ARG A 82 1.53 -1.95 -13.34
C ARG A 82 2.76 -1.08 -13.59
N ASN A 83 3.11 -0.18 -12.67
CA ASN A 83 4.34 0.60 -12.78
C ASN A 83 5.57 -0.23 -12.40
N ALA A 84 5.40 -1.20 -11.51
CA ALA A 84 6.45 -2.10 -11.04
C ALA A 84 6.63 -3.34 -11.93
N VAL A 85 5.73 -3.60 -12.88
CA VAL A 85 5.78 -4.79 -13.74
C VAL A 85 5.70 -4.42 -15.22
N GLU A 86 6.30 -5.25 -16.06
CA GLU A 86 6.17 -5.24 -17.50
C GLU A 86 5.35 -6.45 -17.91
N ILE A 87 4.23 -6.20 -18.60
CA ILE A 87 3.35 -7.26 -19.12
C ILE A 87 3.88 -7.62 -20.51
N ALA A 88 4.50 -8.78 -20.63
CA ALA A 88 4.81 -9.35 -21.94
C ALA A 88 3.57 -10.09 -22.47
N ARG A 89 3.14 -9.74 -23.69
CA ARG A 89 2.10 -10.49 -24.41
C ARG A 89 2.78 -11.46 -25.35
N MET A 90 2.56 -12.75 -25.13
CA MET A 90 3.01 -13.78 -26.07
C MET A 90 1.83 -14.22 -26.95
N PRO A 91 2.01 -14.34 -28.27
CA PRO A 91 0.99 -14.91 -29.14
C PRO A 91 0.79 -16.39 -28.78
N SER A 92 -0.47 -16.83 -28.76
CA SER A 92 -0.78 -18.25 -28.63
C SER A 92 -0.24 -19.01 -29.84
N LEU A 93 0.53 -20.06 -29.61
CA LEU A 93 1.03 -20.95 -30.67
C LEU A 93 -0.11 -21.70 -31.40
N LEU A 94 -1.31 -21.73 -30.81
CA LEU A 94 -2.44 -22.52 -31.30
C LEU A 94 -3.35 -21.78 -32.30
N LEU A 95 -2.98 -20.57 -32.79
CA LEU A 95 -3.78 -19.75 -33.73
C LEU A 95 -5.24 -19.47 -33.29
N ILE A 96 -5.60 -19.83 -32.06
CA ILE A 96 -6.81 -19.37 -31.39
C ILE A 96 -6.56 -17.91 -30.97
N ASN A 97 -7.46 -17.01 -31.34
CA ASN A 97 -7.42 -15.57 -31.04
C ASN A 97 -7.48 -15.22 -29.54
N GLU A 98 -7.18 -16.16 -28.65
CA GLU A 98 -6.99 -15.95 -27.23
C GLU A 98 -5.49 -15.71 -26.97
N PHE A 99 -5.08 -14.43 -26.97
CA PHE A 99 -3.80 -14.03 -26.43
C PHE A 99 -3.73 -14.43 -24.95
N GLN A 100 -2.81 -15.31 -24.57
CA GLN A 100 -2.57 -15.61 -23.16
C GLN A 100 -1.55 -14.59 -22.63
N GLU A 101 -2.01 -13.62 -21.82
CA GLU A 101 -1.13 -12.66 -21.14
C GLU A 101 -0.27 -13.38 -20.11
N VAL A 102 0.97 -13.75 -20.43
CA VAL A 102 1.86 -14.40 -19.47
C VAL A 102 3.31 -14.01 -19.72
N VAL A 103 3.77 -12.94 -19.07
CA VAL A 103 4.90 -12.91 -18.10
C VAL A 103 4.83 -11.55 -17.39
N ILE A 104 4.73 -11.56 -16.06
CA ILE A 104 4.90 -10.39 -15.21
C ILE A 104 6.40 -10.25 -14.93
N LYS A 105 7.15 -9.52 -15.77
CA LYS A 105 8.54 -9.19 -15.43
C LYS A 105 8.52 -8.02 -14.47
N THR A 106 9.00 -8.20 -13.24
CA THR A 106 9.19 -7.07 -12.34
C THR A 106 10.25 -6.13 -12.90
N LYS A 107 9.94 -4.84 -12.98
CA LYS A 107 10.91 -3.77 -13.28
C LYS A 107 11.86 -3.55 -12.11
N CYS A 108 11.49 -4.01 -10.91
CA CYS A 108 12.40 -4.02 -9.78
C CYS A 108 13.51 -5.02 -10.10
N LYS A 109 14.70 -4.53 -10.44
CA LYS A 109 15.90 -5.34 -10.73
C LYS A 109 16.51 -5.97 -9.47
N HIS A 110 15.70 -6.28 -8.46
CA HIS A 110 16.16 -6.87 -7.21
C HIS A 110 16.01 -8.38 -7.28
N LYS A 111 17.14 -9.09 -7.23
CA LYS A 111 17.13 -10.55 -7.10
C LYS A 111 17.07 -10.87 -5.61
N PRO A 112 15.99 -11.49 -5.10
CA PRO A 112 15.92 -11.84 -3.69
C PRO A 112 17.02 -12.86 -3.37
N THR A 113 17.93 -12.49 -2.48
CA THR A 113 18.97 -13.38 -1.95
C THR A 113 18.38 -14.18 -0.78
N SER A 114 18.66 -15.49 -0.72
CA SER A 114 17.99 -16.40 0.23
C SER A 114 18.50 -16.30 1.67
N LEU A 115 19.65 -15.66 1.92
CA LEU A 115 20.15 -15.35 3.25
C LEU A 115 20.97 -14.06 3.23
N VAL A 116 20.61 -13.13 4.11
CA VAL A 116 21.41 -11.95 4.43
C VAL A 116 22.01 -12.18 5.81
N VAL A 117 23.29 -12.55 5.86
CA VAL A 117 24.08 -12.57 7.10
C VAL A 117 25.15 -11.50 6.94
N GLY A 118 25.24 -10.57 7.89
CA GLY A 118 26.22 -9.46 7.85
C GLY A 118 25.82 -8.26 6.99
N GLY A 119 24.91 -8.43 6.02
CA GLY A 119 24.44 -7.34 5.16
C GLY A 119 25.55 -6.64 4.36
N GLU A 120 25.16 -5.72 3.49
CA GLU A 120 26.09 -4.79 2.83
C GLU A 120 25.43 -3.41 2.75
N GLU A 121 26.24 -2.37 2.60
CA GLU A 121 25.72 -1.02 2.36
C GLU A 121 24.96 -0.98 1.03
N ALA A 122 23.74 -0.44 1.06
CA ALA A 122 22.93 -0.30 -0.14
C ALA A 122 23.56 0.70 -1.11
N LYS A 123 23.56 0.38 -2.41
CA LYS A 123 24.05 1.30 -3.44
C LYS A 123 23.15 2.53 -3.54
N LEU A 124 23.71 3.62 -4.04
CA LEU A 124 22.95 4.85 -4.32
C LEU A 124 21.71 4.52 -5.16
N HIS A 125 20.53 4.87 -4.64
CA HIS A 125 19.23 4.63 -5.27
C HIS A 125 18.84 3.15 -5.49
N GLU A 126 19.45 2.20 -4.78
CA GLU A 126 19.06 0.78 -4.86
C GLU A 126 17.64 0.53 -4.32
N PHE A 127 17.29 1.21 -3.22
CA PHE A 127 15.98 1.13 -2.58
C PHE A 127 15.31 2.50 -2.56
N PRO A 128 14.81 3.00 -3.72
CA PRO A 128 14.32 4.38 -3.85
C PRO A 128 13.04 4.66 -3.06
N HIS A 129 12.35 3.60 -2.60
CA HIS A 129 11.16 3.70 -1.75
C HIS A 129 11.52 3.86 -0.27
N GLN A 130 12.78 3.73 0.13
CA GLN A 130 13.18 3.88 1.52
C GLN A 130 13.00 5.34 1.99
N GLY A 131 12.32 5.50 3.13
CA GLY A 131 12.09 6.79 3.78
C GLY A 131 12.60 6.81 5.21
N LEU A 132 13.12 7.96 5.62
CA LEU A 132 13.59 8.23 6.97
C LEU A 132 12.58 9.15 7.69
N LEU A 133 12.13 8.74 8.86
CA LEU A 133 11.09 9.41 9.63
C LEU A 133 11.67 10.22 10.78
N GLY A 134 11.26 11.48 10.86
CA GLY A 134 11.79 12.48 11.78
C GLY A 134 10.77 12.99 12.79
N TYR A 135 11.23 13.19 14.02
CA TYR A 135 10.47 13.70 15.16
C TYR A 135 11.04 15.04 15.57
N GLN A 136 10.18 16.02 15.82
CA GLN A 136 10.63 17.32 16.30
C GLN A 136 10.99 17.22 17.78
N LYS A 137 12.22 17.61 18.13
CA LYS A 137 12.68 17.74 19.51
C LYS A 137 13.33 19.11 19.69
N ASP A 138 12.65 19.99 20.41
CA ASP A 138 13.06 21.39 20.61
C ASP A 138 13.42 22.07 19.28
N ARG A 139 14.73 22.32 19.06
CA ARG A 139 15.28 22.98 17.87
C ARG A 139 15.92 22.03 16.86
N SER A 140 15.86 20.71 17.10
CA SER A 140 16.42 19.70 16.20
C SER A 140 15.36 18.68 15.75
N VAL A 141 15.74 17.86 14.77
CA VAL A 141 14.94 16.72 14.30
C VAL A 141 15.69 15.45 14.60
N GLU A 142 15.07 14.55 15.37
CA GLU A 142 15.60 13.22 15.59
C GLU A 142 15.06 12.28 14.51
N TRP A 143 15.97 11.64 13.76
CA TRP A 143 15.61 10.68 12.73
C TRP A 143 15.72 9.27 13.29
N LEU A 144 14.60 8.65 13.66
CA LEU A 144 14.62 7.44 14.50
C LEU A 144 13.94 6.23 13.86
N CYS A 145 13.11 6.44 12.84
CA CYS A 145 12.34 5.36 12.22
C CYS A 145 12.53 5.33 10.71
N GLY A 146 12.27 4.15 10.13
CA GLY A 146 12.15 3.97 8.69
C GLY A 146 10.70 3.95 8.23
N GLY A 147 10.51 4.05 6.92
CA GLY A 147 9.24 3.83 6.25
C GLY A 147 9.46 3.50 4.78
N SER A 148 8.39 3.11 4.09
CA SER A 148 8.43 2.82 2.65
C SER A 148 7.41 3.67 1.91
N LEU A 149 7.85 4.39 0.88
CA LEU A 149 6.98 5.11 -0.04
C LEU A 149 6.14 4.11 -0.85
N ILE A 150 4.85 4.05 -0.57
CA ILE A 150 3.90 3.12 -1.23
C ILE A 150 3.05 3.81 -2.31
N SER A 151 3.04 5.15 -2.31
CA SER A 151 2.48 5.99 -3.37
C SER A 151 3.07 7.40 -3.27
N PRO A 152 2.83 8.30 -4.25
CA PRO A 152 3.42 9.64 -4.26
C PRO A 152 3.23 10.44 -2.97
N ASP A 153 2.13 10.21 -2.26
CA ASP A 153 1.78 10.91 -1.02
C ASP A 153 1.64 9.99 0.18
N PHE A 154 2.01 8.70 0.10
CA PHE A 154 1.83 7.78 1.22
C PHE A 154 3.09 6.99 1.57
N VAL A 155 3.42 6.98 2.86
CA VAL A 155 4.49 6.18 3.45
C VAL A 155 3.92 5.17 4.44
N LEU A 156 4.27 3.90 4.27
CA LEU A 156 3.95 2.83 5.21
C LEU A 156 5.05 2.76 6.27
N THR A 157 4.67 2.64 7.55
CA THR A 157 5.60 2.45 8.67
C THR A 157 4.93 1.68 9.81
N ALA A 158 5.66 1.47 10.91
CA ALA A 158 5.16 0.80 12.11
C ALA A 158 4.32 1.73 12.98
N ALA A 159 3.39 1.17 13.76
CA ALA A 159 2.54 1.92 14.70
C ALA A 159 3.36 2.76 15.70
N HIS A 160 4.40 2.16 16.26
CA HIS A 160 5.28 2.80 17.24
C HIS A 160 6.13 3.92 16.63
N CYS A 161 6.29 3.94 15.30
CA CYS A 161 6.97 5.04 14.60
C CYS A 161 6.04 6.25 14.42
N VAL A 162 4.71 6.09 14.45
CA VAL A 162 3.82 7.25 14.31
C VAL A 162 3.76 8.08 15.59
N TYR A 163 3.82 7.41 16.74
CA TYR A 163 3.86 8.04 18.05
C TYR A 163 4.74 7.20 18.97
N SER A 164 5.75 7.85 19.54
CA SER A 164 6.56 7.32 20.65
C SER A 164 6.33 8.19 21.89
N PRO A 165 6.20 7.60 23.10
CA PRO A 165 6.18 8.37 24.35
C PRO A 165 7.40 9.28 24.50
N ASP A 166 8.57 8.82 24.06
CA ASP A 166 9.85 9.49 24.28
C ASP A 166 10.15 10.59 23.25
N HIS A 167 9.60 10.47 22.03
CA HIS A 167 9.91 11.35 20.90
C HIS A 167 8.69 12.07 20.31
N GLY A 168 7.49 11.78 20.81
CA GLY A 168 6.24 12.37 20.33
C GLY A 168 5.78 11.82 18.98
N ILE A 169 5.15 12.68 18.18
CA ILE A 169 4.58 12.32 16.87
C ILE A 169 5.59 12.50 15.75
N VAL A 170 5.57 11.59 14.77
CA VAL A 170 6.32 11.77 13.52
C VAL A 170 5.86 13.06 12.83
N LYS A 171 6.81 13.92 12.43
CA LYS A 171 6.53 15.20 11.76
C LYS A 171 7.10 15.27 10.35
N TYR A 172 8.21 14.58 10.08
CA TYR A 172 8.94 14.71 8.82
C TYR A 172 9.19 13.37 8.18
N VAL A 173 9.25 13.38 6.84
CA VAL A 173 9.76 12.27 6.04
C VAL A 173 10.84 12.80 5.10
N LYS A 174 12.00 12.16 5.13
CA LYS A 174 13.10 12.40 4.20
C LYS A 174 13.21 11.21 3.23
N LEU A 175 13.22 11.47 1.93
CA LEU A 175 13.31 10.48 0.85
C LEU A 175 14.53 10.76 -0.04
N GLY A 176 15.09 9.73 -0.65
CA GLY A 176 16.19 9.86 -1.63
C GLY A 176 17.59 9.95 -1.01
N ILE A 177 17.71 9.75 0.30
CA ILE A 177 19.02 9.63 0.98
C ILE A 177 19.53 8.20 0.93
N ASN A 178 20.85 8.05 1.01
CA ASN A 178 21.53 6.77 1.14
C ASN A 178 22.31 6.67 2.46
N ASP A 179 22.75 7.80 3.02
CA ASP A 179 23.39 7.87 4.34
C ASP A 179 22.63 8.83 5.27
N ARG A 180 22.45 8.41 6.53
CA ARG A 180 21.76 9.18 7.57
C ARG A 180 22.64 10.30 8.14
N GLY A 181 23.96 10.14 8.12
CA GLY A 181 24.94 11.08 8.67
C GLY A 181 25.50 12.07 7.65
N TYR A 182 25.17 11.90 6.36
CA TYR A 182 25.68 12.72 5.28
C TYR A 182 24.58 13.62 4.69
N ASP A 183 24.79 14.93 4.74
CA ASP A 183 23.81 15.93 4.26
C ASP A 183 24.02 16.34 2.79
N GLY A 184 24.97 15.72 2.07
CA GLY A 184 25.25 16.03 0.66
C GLY A 184 24.34 15.34 -0.36
N ASP A 185 23.48 14.42 0.10
CA ASP A 185 22.53 13.72 -0.76
C ASP A 185 21.42 14.66 -1.27
N LYS A 186 20.97 14.46 -2.52
CA LYS A 186 19.76 15.13 -3.01
C LYS A 186 18.54 14.43 -2.43
N PHE A 187 17.87 15.08 -1.48
CA PHE A 187 16.70 14.52 -0.81
C PHE A 187 15.44 15.37 -0.99
N VAL A 188 14.30 14.72 -0.79
CA VAL A 188 13.00 15.37 -0.63
C VAL A 188 12.61 15.32 0.84
N LEU A 189 12.39 16.49 1.45
CA LEU A 189 11.88 16.62 2.80
C LEU A 189 10.41 17.02 2.75
N SER A 190 9.54 16.26 3.39
CA SER A 190 8.11 16.51 3.46
C SER A 190 7.60 16.48 4.90
N THR A 191 6.63 17.33 5.20
CA THR A 191 5.90 17.29 6.47
C THR A 191 4.75 16.27 6.40
N VAL A 192 4.51 15.59 7.52
CA VAL A 192 3.42 14.64 7.66
C VAL A 192 2.14 15.39 8.03
N GLU A 193 1.14 15.30 7.16
CA GLU A 193 -0.15 15.95 7.35
C GLU A 193 -1.09 15.07 8.18
N GLN A 194 -1.23 13.80 7.79
CA GLN A 194 -2.17 12.86 8.41
C GLN A 194 -1.50 11.54 8.77
N ARG A 195 -1.94 10.92 9.87
CA ARG A 195 -1.42 9.65 10.37
C ARG A 195 -2.59 8.68 10.54
N HIS A 196 -2.63 7.65 9.70
CA HIS A 196 -3.70 6.66 9.67
C HIS A 196 -3.29 5.45 10.51
N LYS A 197 -3.86 5.34 11.72
CA LYS A 197 -3.64 4.17 12.59
C LYS A 197 -4.54 3.02 12.18
N TYR A 198 -4.01 1.80 12.23
CA TYR A 198 -4.83 0.60 12.15
C TYR A 198 -5.79 0.59 13.36
N PRO A 199 -7.09 0.26 13.19
CA PRO A 199 -8.02 0.20 14.31
C PRO A 199 -7.53 -0.82 15.34
N ARG A 200 -7.48 -0.45 16.63
CA ARG A 200 -7.41 -1.47 17.68
C ARG A 200 -8.77 -2.15 17.70
N GLY A 201 -8.78 -3.48 17.53
CA GLY A 201 -9.96 -4.25 17.91
C GLY A 201 -10.03 -4.20 19.42
N ASP A 202 -11.02 -3.50 19.95
CA ASP A 202 -11.40 -3.57 21.36
C ASP A 202 -12.16 -4.87 21.63
#